data_AF-A0A7W9Y1R5-F1
#
_entry.id   AF-A0A7W9Y1R5-F1
#
_cell.length_a   1.000
_cell.length_b   1.000
_cell.length_c   1.000
_cell.angle_alpha   90.00
_cell.angle_beta   90.00
_cell.angle_gamma   90.00
#
_symmetry.space_group_name_H-M   'P 1'
#
loop_
_entity.id
_entity.type
_entity.pdbx_description
1 polymer ?
#
loop_
_entity_poly.entity_id
_entity_poly.type
_entity_poly.pdbx_seq_one_letter_code
_entity_poly.pdbx_strand_id
1 'polypeptide(L)' 'MGSFSVWHWLIVLVIVLVLFGRGKIPELMGDVAKGIKSFKKGMTDEDAPETTTAKTVDHKADEAKETTRS' A
#
# COMPACT_ATOMS: atom_id res chain seq x y z
N MET A 1 -13.09 -28.53 17.93
CA MET A 1 -11.77 -28.07 18.41
C MET A 1 -11.42 -26.81 17.63
N GLY A 2 -12.01 -25.68 18.04
CA GLY A 2 -11.94 -24.39 17.35
C GLY A 2 -10.62 -23.70 17.64
N SER A 3 -9.59 -24.16 16.97
CA SER A 3 -8.22 -23.68 17.08
C SER A 3 -8.19 -22.17 16.81
N PHE A 4 -7.97 -21.40 17.87
CA PHE A 4 -7.63 -19.98 17.83
C PHE A 4 -8.72 -19.07 17.22
N SER A 5 -9.72 -18.79 18.05
CA SER A 5 -10.73 -17.75 17.86
C SER A 5 -10.15 -16.51 17.18
N VAL A 6 -10.88 -15.95 16.21
CA VAL A 6 -10.56 -14.68 15.51
C VAL A 6 -10.13 -13.58 16.49
N TRP A 7 -10.62 -13.66 17.73
CA TRP A 7 -10.24 -12.75 18.80
C TRP A 7 -8.75 -12.79 19.18
N HIS A 8 -8.12 -13.98 19.18
CA HIS A 8 -6.68 -14.11 19.42
C HIS A 8 -5.84 -13.39 18.36
N TRP A 9 -6.20 -13.56 17.08
CA TRP A 9 -5.53 -12.88 15.97
C TRP A 9 -5.65 -11.36 16.06
N LEU A 10 -6.78 -10.85 16.56
CA LEU A 10 -6.99 -9.42 16.79
C LEU A 10 -6.04 -8.88 17.88
N ILE A 11 -5.90 -9.60 19.01
CA ILE A 11 -4.93 -9.24 20.06
C ILE A 11 -3.50 -9.25 19.52
N VAL A 12 -3.11 -10.30 18.78
CA VAL A 12 -1.75 -10.41 18.22
C VAL A 12 -1.47 -9.26 17.25
N LEU A 13 -2.43 -8.92 16.39
CA LEU A 13 -2.29 -7.81 15.45
C LEU A 13 -2.07 -6.48 16.17
N VAL A 14 -2.79 -6.23 17.27
CA VAL A 14 -2.59 -5.03 18.10
C VAL A 14 -1.18 -4.98 18.69
N ILE A 15 -0.68 -6.09 19.24
CA ILE A 15 0.68 -6.15 19.80
C ILE A 15 1.73 -5.87 18.73
N VAL A 16 1.60 -6.49 17.55
CA VAL A 16 2.52 -6.25 16.42
C VAL A 16 2.49 -4.78 16.00
N LEU A 17 1.31 -4.15 15.93
CA LEU A 17 1.17 -2.74 15.56
C LEU A 17 1.80 -1.80 16.60
N VAL A 18 1.76 -2.16 17.88
CA VAL A 18 2.42 -1.41 18.96
C VAL A 18 3.94 -1.57 18.92
N LEU A 19 4.46 -2.78 18.71
CA LEU A 19 5.91 -3.05 18.66
C LEU A 19 6.58 -2.42 17.44
N PHE A 20 5.95 -2.54 16.27
CA PHE A 20 6.49 -1.98 15.02
C PHE A 20 6.10 -0.51 14.82
N GLY A 21 5.06 -0.03 15.50
CA GLY A 21 4.51 1.31 15.36
C GLY A 21 3.79 1.54 14.02
N ARG A 22 3.04 2.63 13.95
CA ARG A 22 2.18 2.97 12.80
C ARG A 22 2.96 3.41 11.54
N GLY A 23 4.25 3.72 11.67
CA GLY A 23 5.09 4.21 10.57
C GLY A 23 5.85 3.13 9.81
N LYS A 24 6.30 2.07 10.49
CA LYS A 24 7.14 1.04 9.87
C LYS A 24 6.36 0.05 9.03
N ILE A 25 5.13 -0.32 9.44
CA ILE A 25 4.31 -1.28 8.69
C ILE A 25 3.92 -0.75 7.29
N PRO A 26 3.45 0.49 7.12
CA PRO A 26 3.11 1.03 5.80
C PRO A 26 4.32 1.17 4.87
N GLU A 27 5.46 1.58 5.41
CA GLU A 27 6.71 1.75 4.67
C GLU A 27 7.20 0.40 4.12
N LEU A 28 7.28 -0.62 4.98
CA LEU A 28 7.67 -1.99 4.60
C LEU A 28 6.65 -2.65 3.66
N MET A 29 5.35 -2.49 3.91
CA MET A 29 4.30 -2.98 3.00
C MET A 29 4.36 -2.29 1.64
N GLY A 30 4.72 -1.01 1.58
CA GLY A 30 4.86 -0.27 0.33
C GLY A 30 5.95 -0.87 -0.57
N ASP A 31 7.11 -1.17 0.00
CA ASP A 31 8.23 -1.75 -0.77
C ASP A 31 7.98 -3.21 -1.15
N VAL A 32 7.38 -3.99 -0.26
CA VAL A 32 6.92 -5.36 -0.56
C VAL A 32 5.85 -5.35 -1.66
N ALA A 33 4.88 -4.44 -1.59
CA ALA A 33 3.82 -4.32 -2.59
C ALA A 33 4.37 -3.90 -3.97
N LYS A 34 5.36 -2.99 -4.02
CA LYS A 34 6.06 -2.64 -5.27
C LYS A 34 6.79 -3.85 -5.85
N GLY A 35 7.52 -4.60 -5.03
CA GLY A 35 8.22 -5.82 -5.46
C GLY A 35 7.28 -6.87 -6.04
N ILE A 36 6.18 -7.16 -5.34
CA ILE A 36 5.15 -8.12 -5.79
C ILE A 36 4.44 -7.60 -7.05
N LYS A 37 4.15 -6.30 -7.16
CA LYS A 37 3.53 -5.71 -8.36
C LYS A 37 4.45 -5.83 -9.58
N SER A 38 5.74 -5.55 -9.43
CA SER A 38 6.72 -5.71 -10.51
C SER A 38 6.91 -7.17 -10.91
N PHE A 39 6.93 -8.08 -9.94
CA PHE A 39 7.00 -9.52 -10.19
C PHE A 39 5.77 -10.02 -10.96
N LYS A 40 4.57 -9.63 -10.50
CA LYS A 40 3.32 -10.00 -11.18
C LYS A 40 3.21 -9.37 -12.56
N LYS A 41 3.66 -8.11 -12.72
CA LYS A 41 3.68 -7.44 -14.02
C LYS A 41 4.63 -8.16 -14.97
N GLY A 42 5.87 -8.46 -14.57
CA GLY A 42 6.82 -9.20 -15.40
C GLY A 42 6.33 -10.59 -15.81
N MET A 43 5.64 -11.29 -14.91
CA MET A 43 5.07 -12.61 -15.21
C MET A 43 3.77 -12.56 -16.03
N THR A 44 3.10 -11.40 -16.10
CA THR A 44 1.92 -11.17 -16.96
C THR A 44 2.31 -10.59 -18.32
N ASP A 45 3.44 -9.87 -18.40
CA ASP A 45 3.98 -9.26 -19.62
C ASP A 45 4.46 -10.32 -20.64
N GLU A 46 4.82 -11.53 -20.19
CA GLU A 46 5.08 -12.67 -21.08
C GLU A 46 3.82 -13.19 -21.82
N ASP A 47 2.60 -12.83 -21.36
CA ASP A 47 1.33 -13.33 -21.89
C ASP A 47 0.41 -12.25 -22.52
N ALA A 48 0.74 -10.95 -22.43
CA ALA A 48 -0.11 -9.89 -23.01
C ALA A 48 0.67 -8.61 -23.43
N PRO A 49 0.45 -8.07 -24.65
CA PRO A 49 1.04 -6.81 -25.05
C PRO A 49 0.40 -5.63 -24.29
N GLU A 50 1.25 -4.98 -23.50
CA GLU A 50 1.21 -3.62 -22.96
C GLU A 50 -0.17 -2.93 -22.78
N THR A 51 -0.59 -2.77 -21.52
CA THR A 51 -1.22 -1.52 -21.07
C THR A 51 -1.18 -1.41 -19.54
N THR A 52 -1.19 -0.17 -19.06
CA THR A 52 -1.34 0.27 -17.65
C THR A 52 -0.05 0.73 -16.98
N THR A 53 0.46 1.85 -17.49
CA THR A 53 1.07 2.91 -16.69
C THR A 53 0.09 3.32 -15.58
N ALA A 54 0.59 3.26 -14.36
CA ALA A 54 -0.01 3.80 -13.16
C ALA A 54 -0.47 5.26 -13.37
N LYS A 55 -1.78 5.46 -13.45
CA LYS A 55 -2.38 6.76 -13.12
C LYS A 55 -2.56 6.85 -11.60
N THR A 56 -2.08 7.97 -11.06
CA THR A 56 -2.55 8.63 -9.84
C THR A 56 -1.98 8.14 -8.51
N VAL A 57 -0.83 8.70 -8.11
CA VAL A 57 -0.65 9.36 -6.80
C VAL A 57 0.37 10.51 -6.98
N ASP A 58 0.00 11.55 -7.72
CA ASP A 58 0.76 12.82 -7.74
C ASP A 58 -0.17 13.92 -8.29
N HIS A 59 -1.15 14.34 -7.49
CA HIS A 59 -1.87 15.63 -7.64
C HIS A 59 -2.82 15.83 -6.45
N LYS A 60 -2.32 16.36 -5.32
CA LYS A 60 -3.08 17.24 -4.40
C LYS A 60 -2.19 17.86 -3.33
N ALA A 61 -1.28 18.76 -3.70
CA ALA A 61 -0.62 19.62 -2.70
C ALA A 61 -0.20 21.01 -3.19
N ASP A 62 -0.43 21.38 -4.46
CA ASP A 62 -0.07 22.71 -4.98
C ASP A 62 -1.24 23.31 -5.80
N GLU A 63 -2.34 23.64 -5.12
CA GLU A 63 -3.37 24.53 -5.68
C GLU A 63 -4.17 25.15 -4.51
N ALA A 64 -3.52 25.98 -3.71
CA ALA A 64 -4.19 26.72 -2.63
C ALA A 64 -3.59 28.12 -2.37
N LYS A 65 -2.96 28.77 -3.36
CA LYS A 65 -2.52 30.17 -3.25
C LYS A 65 -2.39 30.90 -4.61
N GLU A 66 -3.47 31.11 -5.39
CA GLU A 66 -3.44 32.20 -6.39
C GLU A 66 -4.78 32.71 -6.98
N THR A 67 -5.93 32.56 -6.31
CA THR A 67 -7.19 33.21 -6.75
C THR A 67 -7.77 34.08 -5.66
N THR A 68 -7.01 35.09 -5.24
CA THR A 68 -7.54 36.28 -4.54
C THR A 68 -6.77 37.50 -5.00
N ARG A 69 -6.89 37.81 -6.29
CA ARG A 69 -6.68 39.15 -6.82
C ARG A 69 -7.38 39.28 -8.17
N SER A 70 -8.64 39.67 -8.15
CA SER A 70 -9.31 40.44 -9.20
C SER A 70 -10.47 41.18 -8.55
#